data_AF-A0AA95KF22-F1
#
_entry.id   AF-A0AA95KF22-F1
#
_cell.length_a   1.000
_cell.length_b   1.000
_cell.length_c   1.000
_cell.angle_alpha   90.00
_cell.angle_beta   90.00
_cell.angle_gamma   90.00
#
_symmetry.space_group_name_H-M   'P 1'
#
loop_
_entity.id
_entity.type
_entity.pdbx_description
1 polymer ?
#
loop_
_entity_poly.entity_id
_entity_poly.type
_entity_poly.pdbx_seq_one_letter_code
_entity_poly.pdbx_strand_id
1 'polypeptide(L)'
;MPRNRAPLPRCSRQRRAYVLSLNGPGKLCKQLTITKNNNQIDLTQSHNFCVYDTTARPEYMATPRIGIKVGTDKLWRFKAI
;
A
#
# COMPACT_ATOMS: atom_id res chain seq x y z
N MET A 1 56.33 -0.99 -16.28
CA MET A 1 55.17 -1.03 -15.36
C MET A 1 53.87 -1.04 -16.16
N PRO A 2 53.10 -2.13 -16.20
CA PRO A 2 51.85 -2.15 -16.94
C PRO A 2 50.74 -1.43 -16.14
N ARG A 3 49.98 -0.55 -16.81
CA ARG A 3 48.81 0.14 -16.23
C ARG A 3 47.63 -0.84 -16.16
N ASN A 4 47.27 -1.26 -14.96
CA ASN A 4 46.03 -1.99 -14.69
C ASN A 4 44.83 -1.12 -15.09
N ARG A 5 44.04 -1.57 -16.09
CA ARG A 5 42.74 -0.99 -16.39
C ARG A 5 41.74 -1.61 -15.42
N ALA A 6 41.26 -0.83 -14.44
CA ALA A 6 40.13 -1.25 -13.62
C ALA A 6 38.88 -1.39 -14.51
N PRO A 7 38.06 -2.44 -14.36
CA PRO A 7 36.82 -2.56 -15.10
C PRO A 7 35.83 -1.49 -14.63
N LEU A 8 35.22 -0.78 -15.58
CA LEU A 8 34.13 0.17 -15.30
C LEU A 8 32.97 -0.57 -14.62
N PRO A 9 32.31 0.02 -13.61
CA PRO A 9 31.15 -0.60 -13.00
C PRO A 9 30.02 -0.69 -14.04
N ARG A 10 29.67 -1.92 -14.45
CA ARG A 10 28.45 -2.20 -15.21
C ARG A 10 27.25 -1.97 -14.31
N CYS A 11 26.82 -0.72 -14.17
CA CYS A 11 25.52 -0.40 -13.57
C CYS A 11 24.49 -0.23 -14.69
N SER A 12 24.04 -1.34 -15.27
CA SER A 12 22.77 -1.35 -15.99
C SER A 12 21.67 -1.20 -14.95
N ARG A 13 21.35 0.05 -14.60
CA ARG A 13 20.25 0.43 -13.71
C ARG A 13 18.94 0.14 -14.45
N GLN A 14 18.57 -1.14 -14.51
CA GLN A 14 17.26 -1.57 -14.99
C GLN A 14 16.24 -0.93 -14.05
N ARG A 15 15.60 0.14 -14.53
CA ARG A 15 14.42 0.72 -13.90
C ARG A 15 13.31 -0.33 -13.95
N ARG A 16 13.26 -1.19 -12.93
CA ARG A 16 12.10 -2.06 -12.71
C ARG A 16 10.87 -1.16 -12.61
N ALA A 17 9.85 -1.47 -13.40
CA ALA A 17 8.53 -0.87 -13.23
C ALA A 17 8.12 -1.06 -11.77
N TYR A 18 7.82 0.04 -11.10
CA TYR A 18 7.40 0.01 -9.71
C TYR A 18 5.96 -0.49 -9.64
N VAL A 19 5.78 -1.78 -9.40
CA VAL A 19 4.44 -2.35 -9.19
C VAL A 19 3.97 -1.92 -7.80
N LEU A 20 2.98 -1.02 -7.77
CA LEU A 20 2.32 -0.58 -6.55
C LEU A 20 1.58 -1.78 -5.93
N SER A 21 2.12 -2.33 -4.85
CA SER A 21 1.50 -3.43 -4.10
C SER A 21 0.71 -2.90 -2.92
N LEU A 22 -0.59 -2.67 -3.10
CA LEU A 22 -1.51 -2.13 -2.08
C LEU A 22 -2.42 -3.20 -1.43
N ASN A 23 -2.09 -4.48 -1.58
CA ASN A 23 -2.94 -5.62 -1.20
C ASN A 23 -2.96 -5.93 0.32
N GLY A 24 -2.68 -4.95 1.18
CA GLY A 24 -2.73 -5.14 2.62
C GLY A 24 -2.53 -3.84 3.41
N PRO A 25 -3.08 -3.76 4.64
CA PRO A 25 -3.11 -2.51 5.40
C PRO A 25 -1.71 -1.96 5.68
N GLY A 26 -0.79 -2.82 6.13
CA GLY A 26 0.59 -2.39 6.39
C GLY A 26 1.39 -2.00 5.12
N LYS A 27 1.06 -2.60 3.96
CA LYS A 27 1.68 -2.20 2.69
C LYS A 27 1.16 -0.84 2.25
N LEU A 28 -0.16 -0.65 2.31
CA LEU A 28 -0.81 0.62 1.99
C LEU A 28 -0.26 1.77 2.83
N CYS A 29 -0.14 1.60 4.16
CA CYS A 29 0.41 2.65 5.02
C CYS A 29 1.85 3.03 4.61
N LYS A 30 2.71 2.05 4.30
CA LYS A 30 4.08 2.32 3.87
C LYS A 30 4.14 3.06 2.53
N GLN A 31 3.28 2.67 1.57
CA GLN A 31 3.25 3.28 0.25
C GLN A 31 2.74 4.72 0.27
N LEU A 32 1.75 5.00 1.12
CA LEU A 32 1.16 6.33 1.26
C LEU A 32 1.82 7.18 2.34
N THR A 33 2.90 6.70 2.97
CA THR A 33 3.61 7.39 4.06
C THR A 33 2.67 7.75 5.23
N ILE A 34 1.72 6.87 5.53
CA ILE A 34 0.84 7.00 6.70
C ILE A 34 1.63 6.53 7.93
N THR A 35 1.84 7.45 8.86
CA THR A 35 2.62 7.25 10.09
C THR A 35 1.75 7.47 11.33
N LYS A 36 2.33 7.26 12.52
CA LYS A 36 1.65 7.56 13.80
C LYS A 36 1.27 9.04 13.94
N ASN A 37 1.98 9.94 13.25
CA ASN A 37 1.67 11.38 13.26
C ASN A 37 0.34 11.68 12.57
N ASN A 38 -0.18 10.75 11.76
CA ASN A 38 -1.47 10.89 11.11
C ASN A 38 -2.65 10.42 11.98
N ASN A 39 -2.39 9.96 13.20
CA ASN A 39 -3.45 9.58 14.13
C ASN A 39 -4.27 10.82 14.55
N GLN A 40 -5.58 10.65 14.74
CA GLN A 40 -6.52 11.73 15.10
C GLN A 40 -6.66 12.87 14.06
N ILE A 41 -6.10 12.73 12.86
CA ILE A 41 -6.38 13.67 11.77
C ILE A 41 -7.82 13.49 11.32
N ASP A 42 -8.54 14.61 11.22
CA ASP A 42 -9.87 14.64 10.61
C ASP A 42 -9.75 14.54 9.07
N LEU A 43 -10.22 13.41 8.53
CA LEU A 43 -10.23 13.13 7.09
C LEU A 43 -11.18 14.02 6.29
N THR A 44 -12.11 14.71 6.96
CA THR A 44 -13.10 15.58 6.31
C THR A 44 -12.61 17.02 6.11
N GLN A 45 -11.57 17.43 6.85
CA GLN A 45 -11.04 18.80 6.84
C GLN A 45 -9.66 18.89 6.17
N SER A 46 -8.89 17.80 6.21
CA SER A 46 -7.56 17.71 5.61
C SER A 46 -7.64 17.65 4.09
N HIS A 47 -6.79 18.40 3.38
CA HIS A 47 -6.67 18.31 1.91
C HIS A 47 -5.54 17.38 1.46
N ASN A 48 -4.57 17.12 2.34
CA ASN A 48 -3.39 16.29 2.03
C ASN A 48 -3.64 14.79 2.26
N PHE A 49 -4.62 14.44 3.09
CA PHE A 49 -5.01 13.06 3.38
C PHE A 49 -6.52 13.03 3.68
N CYS A 50 -7.30 12.59 2.69
CA CYS A 50 -8.76 12.67 2.69
C CYS A 50 -9.39 11.53 1.88
N VAL A 51 -10.72 11.46 1.96
CA VAL A 51 -11.53 10.54 1.16
C VAL A 51 -12.35 11.37 0.18
N TYR A 52 -12.33 10.96 -1.09
CA TYR A 52 -13.16 11.54 -2.14
C TYR A 52 -14.33 10.62 -2.45
N ASP A 53 -15.48 11.21 -2.75
CA ASP A 53 -16.60 10.44 -3.29
C ASP A 53 -16.27 9.97 -4.72
N THR A 54 -16.80 8.80 -5.08
CA THR A 54 -16.65 8.21 -6.39
C THR A 54 -17.96 7.65 -6.87
N THR A 55 -18.21 7.75 -8.18
CA THR A 55 -19.37 7.12 -8.83
C THR A 55 -19.20 5.61 -8.98
N ALA A 56 -18.02 5.07 -8.69
CA ALA A 56 -17.77 3.63 -8.75
C ALA A 56 -18.62 2.87 -7.72
N ARG A 57 -19.23 1.77 -8.16
CA ARG A 57 -20.04 0.86 -7.35
C ARG A 57 -19.64 -0.59 -7.66
N PRO A 58 -18.45 -1.03 -7.22
CA PRO A 58 -18.00 -2.39 -7.48
C PRO A 58 -18.89 -3.40 -6.74
N GLU A 59 -19.13 -4.55 -7.36
CA GLU A 59 -19.66 -5.70 -6.63
C GLU A 59 -18.68 -6.11 -5.53
N TYR A 60 -19.22 -6.58 -4.42
CA TYR A 60 -18.41 -6.96 -3.27
C TYR A 60 -18.86 -8.29 -2.68
N MET A 61 -17.91 -8.98 -2.05
CA MET A 61 -18.20 -10.15 -1.22
C MET A 61 -17.88 -9.86 0.24
N ALA A 62 -18.69 -10.41 1.14
CA ALA A 62 -18.46 -10.39 2.58
C ALA A 62 -17.71 -11.65 3.00
N THR A 63 -16.64 -11.47 3.78
CA THR A 63 -15.76 -12.56 4.25
C THR A 63 -15.42 -12.38 5.73
N PRO A 64 -14.97 -13.44 6.41
CA PRO A 64 -14.37 -13.32 7.73
C PRO A 64 -13.18 -12.35 7.74
N ARG A 65 -12.98 -11.65 8.87
CA ARG A 65 -11.79 -10.83 9.09
C ARG A 65 -10.55 -11.70 9.31
N ILE A 66 -9.42 -11.26 8.78
CA ILE A 66 -8.14 -11.96 8.89
C ILE A 66 -7.38 -11.47 10.14
N GLY A 67 -6.74 -12.40 10.86
CA GLY A 67 -5.81 -12.07 11.95
C GLY A 67 -6.45 -11.75 13.30
N ILE A 68 -7.71 -12.13 13.51
CA ILE A 68 -8.42 -12.01 14.79
C ILE A 68 -8.74 -13.38 15.37
N LYS A 69 -8.85 -13.47 16.71
CA LYS A 69 -9.19 -14.72 17.42
C LYS A 69 -10.67 -14.83 17.81
N VAL A 70 -11.35 -13.69 17.96
CA VAL A 70 -12.75 -13.61 18.41
C VAL A 70 -13.59 -13.01 17.30
N GLY A 71 -14.78 -13.56 17.04
CA GLY A 71 -15.67 -13.10 15.98
C GLY A 71 -15.23 -13.52 14.57
N THR A 72 -14.51 -14.65 14.46
CA THR A 72 -14.05 -15.21 13.18
C THR A 72 -15.19 -15.74 12.31
N ASP A 73 -16.34 -16.02 12.92
CA ASP A 73 -17.60 -16.37 12.27
C ASP A 73 -18.26 -15.17 11.57
N LYS A 74 -17.90 -13.94 11.95
CA LYS A 74 -18.57 -12.73 11.46
C LYS A 74 -17.99 -12.26 10.13
N LEU A 75 -18.88 -12.00 9.17
CA LEU A 75 -18.54 -11.53 7.82
C LEU A 75 -18.26 -10.02 7.77
N TRP A 76 -17.32 -9.55 8.57
CA TRP A 76 -16.99 -8.12 8.74
C TRP A 76 -15.87 -7.60 7.83
N ARG A 77 -15.49 -8.35 6.79
CA ARG A 77 -14.50 -7.91 5.80
C ARG A 77 -15.10 -7.93 4.41
N PHE A 78 -15.23 -6.75 3.81
CA PHE A 78 -15.70 -6.56 2.45
C PHE A 78 -14.53 -6.42 1.49
N LYS A 79 -14.60 -7.10 0.35
CA LYS A 79 -13.64 -6.96 -0.75
C LYS A 79 -14.39 -6.89 -2.08
N ALA A 80 -13.91 -6.07 -3.00
CA ALA A 80 -14.39 -6.08 -4.38
C ALA A 80 -14.20 -7.46 -5.01
N ILE A 81 -15.11 -7.82 -5.90
CA ILE A 81 -15.06 -9.05 -6.70
C ILE A 81 -14.23 -8.81 -7.96
#